data_AF-A0A9Q3D9D3-F1
#
_entry.id   AF-A0A9Q3D9D3-F1
#
_cell.length_a   1.000
_cell.length_b   1.000
_cell.length_c   1.000
_cell.angle_alpha   90.00
_cell.angle_beta   90.00
_cell.angle_gamma   90.00
#
_symmetry.space_group_name_H-M   'P 1'
#
loop_
_entity.id
_entity.type
_entity.pdbx_description
1 polymer ?
#
loop_
_entity_poly.entity_id
_entity_poly.type
_entity_poly.pdbx_seq_one_letter_code
_entity_poly.pdbx_strand_id
1 'polypeptide(L)'
;MIWGAFCSLFQSQIIIPPPGQQQAQDFINNVYEPGLLPFLNYLNKNVAINPEELILMKDGAPIHTAQMKYSIIHFSQPKTMEELVAAIHAVWATIPIEFLDRLVTSMSERIPSVIAKNGGPTRW
;
A
#
# COMPACT_ATOMS: atom_id res chain seq x y z
N MET A 1 5.17 -10.62 -6.75
CA MET A 1 4.08 -9.77 -6.20
C MET A 1 4.60 -9.18 -4.91
N ILE A 2 4.24 -7.93 -4.59
CA ILE A 2 4.61 -7.26 -3.35
C ILE A 2 3.31 -6.73 -2.76
N TRP A 3 3.17 -6.78 -1.45
CA TRP A 3 2.04 -6.20 -0.73
C TRP A 3 2.53 -5.23 0.33
N GLY A 4 1.81 -4.12 0.49
CA GLY A 4 1.99 -3.15 1.56
C GLY A 4 0.72 -2.35 1.75
N ALA A 5 0.55 -1.79 2.95
CA ALA A 5 -0.53 -0.90 3.31
C ALA A 5 0.04 0.41 3.87
N PHE A 6 -0.72 1.50 3.80
CA PHE A 6 -0.36 2.76 4.42
C PHE A 6 -1.61 3.55 4.82
N CYS A 7 -1.42 4.48 5.76
CA CYS A 7 -2.36 5.55 6.06
C CYS A 7 -1.62 6.90 5.99
N SER A 8 -2.30 7.99 6.34
CA SER A 8 -1.69 9.34 6.33
C SER A 8 -0.49 9.48 7.26
N LEU A 9 -0.41 8.63 8.30
CA LEU A 9 0.57 8.80 9.37
C LEU A 9 1.77 7.85 9.25
N PHE A 10 1.59 6.67 8.65
CA PHE A 10 2.65 5.68 8.50
C PHE A 10 2.25 4.56 7.54
N GLN A 11 3.23 3.71 7.25
CA GLN A 11 3.14 2.58 6.34
C GLN A 11 3.41 1.25 7.07
N SER A 12 2.83 0.17 6.57
CA SER A 12 3.05 -1.18 7.09
C SER A 12 4.45 -1.68 6.72
N GLN A 13 4.81 -2.87 7.18
CA GLN A 13 5.89 -3.60 6.53
C GLN A 13 5.49 -4.02 5.10
N ILE A 14 6.49 -4.18 4.23
CA ILE A 14 6.33 -4.80 2.92
C ILE A 14 6.38 -6.31 3.07
N ILE A 15 5.46 -6.99 2.39
CA ILE A 15 5.37 -8.44 2.30
C ILE A 15 5.64 -8.86 0.87
N ILE A 16 6.41 -9.93 0.68
CA ILE A 16 6.66 -10.54 -0.63
C ILE A 16 6.10 -11.96 -0.57
N PRO A 17 4.84 -12.16 -1.03
CA PRO A 17 4.21 -13.47 -0.99
C PRO A 17 4.95 -14.48 -1.88
N PRO A 18 4.99 -15.76 -1.48
CA PRO A 18 5.59 -16.82 -2.29
C PRO A 18 4.96 -16.89 -3.70
N PRO A 19 5.76 -17.21 -4.74
CA PRO A 19 5.24 -17.37 -6.09
C PRO A 19 4.25 -18.54 -6.15
N GLY A 20 3.19 -18.39 -6.96
CA GLY A 20 2.19 -19.45 -7.20
C GLY A 20 1.11 -19.63 -6.12
N GLN A 21 1.15 -18.85 -5.03
CA GLN A 21 0.18 -18.91 -3.94
C GLN A 21 -0.75 -17.69 -3.95
N GLN A 22 -1.75 -17.72 -4.85
CA GLN A 22 -2.65 -16.59 -5.13
C GLN A 22 -4.11 -16.87 -4.76
N GLN A 23 -4.39 -17.90 -3.95
CA GLN A 23 -5.75 -18.17 -3.49
C GLN A 23 -6.10 -17.32 -2.26
N ALA A 24 -7.39 -17.21 -1.94
CA ALA A 24 -7.86 -16.41 -0.81
C ALA A 24 -7.20 -16.82 0.53
N GLN A 25 -7.05 -18.13 0.78
CA GLN A 25 -6.39 -18.62 1.98
C GLN A 25 -4.89 -18.27 2.00
N ASP A 26 -4.23 -18.35 0.85
CA ASP A 26 -2.83 -17.93 0.73
C ASP A 26 -2.68 -16.45 1.04
N PHE A 27 -3.64 -15.62 0.63
CA PHE A 27 -3.63 -14.19 0.93
C PHE A 27 -3.83 -13.92 2.43
N ILE A 28 -4.70 -14.67 3.10
CA ILE A 28 -4.84 -14.56 4.57
C ILE A 28 -3.51 -14.89 5.24
N ASN A 29 -2.95 -16.06 4.93
CA ASN A 29 -1.76 -16.58 5.61
C ASN A 29 -0.50 -15.77 5.28
N ASN A 30 -0.35 -15.34 4.03
CA ASN A 30 0.86 -14.67 3.56
C ASN A 30 0.79 -13.16 3.71
N VAL A 31 -0.40 -12.55 3.77
CA VAL A 31 -0.57 -11.09 3.76
C VAL A 31 -1.30 -10.57 4.99
N TYR A 32 -2.47 -11.13 5.33
CA TYR A 32 -3.26 -10.59 6.44
C TYR A 32 -2.61 -10.87 7.79
N GLU A 33 -2.31 -12.13 8.07
CA GLU A 33 -1.73 -12.55 9.34
C GLU A 33 -0.38 -11.89 9.62
N PRO A 34 0.60 -11.90 8.69
CA PRO A 34 1.90 -11.30 8.95
C PRO A 34 1.91 -9.78 8.72
N GLY A 35 1.15 -9.24 7.78
CA GLY A 35 1.25 -7.83 7.36
C GLY A 35 0.15 -6.95 7.91
N LEU A 36 -1.09 -7.23 7.51
CA LEU A 36 -2.25 -6.35 7.76
C LEU A 36 -2.67 -6.32 9.23
N LEU A 37 -2.84 -7.47 9.87
CA LEU A 37 -3.35 -7.54 11.25
C LEU A 37 -2.38 -6.88 12.24
N PRO A 38 -1.04 -7.07 12.16
CA PRO A 38 -0.11 -6.33 13.01
C PRO A 38 -0.16 -4.82 12.78
N PHE A 39 -0.31 -4.38 11.53
CA PHE A 39 -0.45 -2.97 11.19
C PHE A 39 -1.73 -2.35 11.78
N LEU A 40 -2.87 -3.02 11.65
CA LEU A 40 -4.14 -2.58 12.25
C LEU A 40 -4.09 -2.59 13.79
N ASN A 41 -3.48 -3.61 14.38
CA ASN A 41 -3.27 -3.69 15.82
C ASN A 41 -2.37 -2.56 16.33
N TYR A 42 -1.34 -2.20 15.57
CA TYR A 42 -0.49 -1.06 15.90
C TYR A 42 -1.28 0.26 15.85
N LEU A 43 -2.06 0.49 14.79
CA LEU A 43 -2.96 1.65 14.66
C LEU A 43 -3.88 1.79 15.89
N ASN A 44 -4.61 0.72 16.20
CA ASN A 44 -5.57 0.69 17.31
C ASN A 44 -4.93 0.98 18.68
N LYS A 45 -3.70 0.50 18.90
CA LYS A 45 -3.01 0.65 20.19
C LYS A 45 -2.28 1.97 20.36
N ASN A 46 -1.73 2.52 19.27
CA ASN A 46 -0.72 3.58 19.34
C ASN A 46 -1.15 4.89 18.70
N VAL A 47 -2.24 4.89 17.95
CA VAL A 47 -2.85 6.10 17.44
C VAL A 47 -4.20 6.25 18.11
N ALA A 48 -4.52 7.45 18.61
CA ALA A 48 -5.83 7.77 19.18
C ALA A 48 -6.90 7.86 18.08
N ILE A 49 -7.02 6.82 17.27
CA ILE A 49 -8.07 6.60 16.29
C ILE A 49 -9.02 5.59 16.91
N ASN A 50 -10.32 5.91 16.93
CA ASN A 50 -11.32 4.94 17.33
C ASN A 50 -11.26 3.74 16.36
N PRO A 51 -11.07 2.49 16.82
CA PRO A 51 -11.02 1.35 15.93
C PRO A 51 -12.25 1.18 15.04
N GLU A 52 -13.42 1.71 15.44
CA GLU A 52 -14.63 1.73 14.60
C GLU A 52 -14.56 2.72 13.42
N GLU A 53 -13.61 3.64 13.44
CA GLU A 53 -13.36 4.63 12.37
C GLU A 53 -12.28 4.16 11.37
N LEU A 54 -11.63 3.02 11.63
CA LEU A 54 -10.65 2.45 10.70
C LEU A 54 -11.36 1.76 9.53
N ILE A 55 -11.26 2.38 8.36
CA ILE A 55 -11.83 1.84 7.12
C ILE A 55 -10.70 1.27 6.27
N LEU A 56 -10.72 -0.04 6.04
CA LEU A 56 -9.84 -0.69 5.07
C LEU A 56 -10.33 -0.40 3.65
N MET A 57 -9.63 0.49 2.95
CA MET A 57 -9.83 0.69 1.52
C MET A 57 -9.04 -0.38 0.74
N LYS A 58 -9.75 -1.19 -0.03
CA LYS A 58 -9.20 -2.15 -0.99
C LYS A 58 -9.87 -1.93 -2.34
N ASP A 59 -9.17 -2.22 -3.42
CA ASP A 59 -9.83 -2.23 -4.73
C ASP A 59 -10.79 -3.43 -4.86
N GLY A 60 -11.69 -3.37 -5.84
CA GLY A 60 -12.55 -4.50 -6.21
C GLY A 60 -11.85 -5.49 -7.12
N ALA A 61 -10.52 -5.50 -7.15
CA ALA A 61 -9.78 -6.33 -8.07
C ALA A 61 -9.78 -7.79 -7.60
N PRO A 62 -9.90 -8.77 -8.51
CA PRO A 62 -9.59 -10.14 -8.15
C PRO A 62 -8.14 -10.30 -7.66
N ILE A 63 -7.14 -9.51 -8.17
CA ILE A 63 -5.76 -9.42 -7.64
C ILE A 63 -4.89 -8.24 -8.22
N HIS A 64 -5.47 -7.04 -8.41
CA HIS A 64 -4.81 -5.75 -8.71
C HIS A 64 -4.17 -5.50 -10.09
N THR A 65 -4.28 -4.27 -10.62
CA THR A 65 -3.25 -3.64 -11.51
C THR A 65 -3.32 -2.11 -11.49
N ALA A 66 -2.17 -1.45 -11.27
CA ALA A 66 -1.87 -0.10 -11.78
C ALA A 66 -0.35 0.12 -11.80
N GLN A 67 0.17 0.71 -12.89
CA GLN A 67 1.55 1.17 -13.02
C GLN A 67 1.70 2.58 -12.46
N MET A 68 2.72 2.84 -11.65
CA MET A 68 3.13 4.20 -11.29
C MET A 68 4.58 4.47 -11.66
N LYS A 69 4.82 5.63 -12.27
CA LYS A 69 6.14 6.24 -12.50
C LYS A 69 6.44 7.20 -11.35
N TYR A 70 7.53 6.96 -10.62
CA TYR A 70 8.19 7.98 -9.80
C TYR A 70 9.70 7.95 -10.05
N SER A 71 10.34 9.10 -9.79
CA SER A 71 11.79 9.27 -9.79
C SER A 71 12.40 8.49 -8.62
N ILE A 72 13.11 7.41 -8.95
CA ILE A 72 13.76 6.49 -8.01
C ILE A 72 15.03 7.17 -7.45
N ILE A 73 15.17 7.16 -6.12
CA ILE A 73 16.49 7.24 -5.46
C ILE A 73 17.38 6.23 -6.19
N HIS A 74 18.47 6.65 -6.82
CA HIS A 74 19.27 5.75 -7.67
C HIS A 74 19.93 4.63 -6.85
N PHE A 75 19.20 3.54 -6.64
CA PHE A 75 19.78 2.25 -6.28
C PHE A 75 20.49 1.70 -7.52
N SER A 76 21.70 1.17 -7.34
CA SER A 76 22.31 0.33 -8.37
C SER A 76 21.34 -0.79 -8.74
N GLN A 77 21.22 -1.09 -10.03
CA GLN A 77 20.31 -2.12 -10.52
C GLN A 77 20.58 -3.44 -9.76
N PRO A 78 19.59 -3.98 -9.03
CA PRO A 78 19.78 -5.21 -8.27
C PRO A 78 20.01 -6.38 -9.24
N LYS A 79 20.97 -7.24 -8.90
CA LYS A 79 21.40 -8.40 -9.69
C LYS A 79 20.82 -9.70 -9.15
N THR A 80 20.36 -9.71 -7.91
CA THR A 80 19.74 -10.87 -7.26
C THR A 80 18.36 -10.53 -6.72
N MET A 81 17.58 -11.57 -6.41
CA MET A 81 16.28 -11.38 -5.77
C MET A 81 16.47 -10.74 -4.38
N GLU A 82 17.48 -11.16 -3.63
CA GLU A 82 17.78 -10.65 -2.30
C GLU A 82 18.12 -9.15 -2.34
N GLU A 83 18.92 -8.71 -3.31
CA GLU A 83 19.24 -7.29 -3.52
C GLU A 83 17.99 -6.48 -3.91
N LEU A 84 17.12 -7.05 -4.75
CA LEU A 84 15.86 -6.41 -5.14
C LEU A 84 14.94 -6.25 -3.92
N VAL A 85 14.78 -7.31 -3.12
CA VAL A 85 14.00 -7.28 -1.88
C VAL A 85 14.55 -6.25 -0.91
N ALA A 86 15.85 -6.25 -0.66
CA ALA A 86 16.50 -5.27 0.22
C ALA A 86 16.30 -3.83 -0.24
N ALA A 87 16.42 -3.57 -1.56
CA ALA A 87 16.20 -2.25 -2.14
C ALA A 87 14.74 -1.81 -1.98
N ILE A 88 13.76 -2.70 -2.20
CA ILE A 88 12.34 -2.41 -1.99
C ILE A 88 12.07 -2.01 -0.54
N HIS A 89 12.58 -2.79 0.43
CA HIS A 89 12.42 -2.46 1.85
C HIS A 89 13.07 -1.12 2.21
N ALA A 90 14.26 -0.84 1.67
CA ALA A 90 14.97 0.42 1.90
C ALA A 90 14.18 1.62 1.34
N VAL A 91 13.70 1.53 0.09
CA VAL A 91 12.87 2.59 -0.53
C VAL A 91 11.62 2.80 0.32
N TRP A 92 10.90 1.73 0.63
CA TRP A 92 9.65 1.79 1.37
C TRP A 92 9.85 2.52 2.69
N ALA A 93 10.84 2.13 3.49
CA ALA A 93 11.14 2.75 4.77
C ALA A 93 11.48 4.26 4.70
N THR A 94 11.89 4.77 3.53
CA THR A 94 12.28 6.18 3.34
C THR A 94 11.17 7.07 2.79
N ILE A 95 9.98 6.53 2.48
CA ILE A 95 8.86 7.34 1.97
C ILE A 95 8.44 8.36 3.04
N PRO A 96 8.47 9.68 2.74
CA PRO A 96 8.08 10.71 3.71
C PRO A 96 6.61 10.60 4.12
N ILE A 97 6.31 10.80 5.40
CA ILE A 97 4.94 10.74 5.93
C ILE A 97 4.08 11.83 5.28
N GLU A 98 4.63 13.01 5.03
CA GLU A 98 3.93 14.12 4.37
C GLU A 98 3.50 13.77 2.94
N PHE A 99 4.27 12.88 2.28
CA PHE A 99 3.90 12.36 0.98
C PHE A 99 2.68 11.44 1.10
N LEU A 100 2.67 10.55 2.08
CA LEU A 100 1.55 9.64 2.35
C LEU A 100 0.27 10.39 2.73
N ASP A 101 0.39 11.38 3.63
CA ASP A 101 -0.73 12.24 4.04
C ASP A 101 -1.34 12.94 2.82
N ARG A 102 -0.52 13.59 2.00
CA ARG A 102 -0.99 14.23 0.75
C ARG A 102 -1.71 13.27 -0.19
N LEU A 103 -1.28 12.01 -0.28
CA LEU A 103 -1.98 11.00 -1.08
C LEU A 103 -3.38 10.73 -0.52
N VAL A 104 -3.50 10.55 0.79
CA VAL A 104 -4.80 10.31 1.47
C VAL A 104 -5.70 11.52 1.31
N THR A 105 -5.22 12.73 1.61
CA THR A 105 -6.02 13.97 1.51
C THR A 105 -6.51 14.21 0.08
N SER A 106 -5.72 13.85 -0.93
CA SER A 106 -6.11 14.00 -2.34
C SER A 106 -7.38 13.22 -2.72
N MET A 107 -7.76 12.18 -1.98
CA MET A 107 -8.98 11.40 -2.26
C MET A 107 -10.24 12.27 -2.28
N SER A 108 -10.29 13.31 -1.44
CA SER A 108 -11.37 14.29 -1.41
C SER A 108 -11.56 15.05 -2.74
N GLU A 109 -10.49 15.19 -3.53
CA GLU A 109 -10.53 15.81 -4.86
C GLU A 109 -10.81 14.80 -5.98
N ARG A 110 -10.36 13.54 -5.80
CA ARG A 110 -10.51 12.48 -6.81
C ARG A 110 -11.97 12.12 -7.04
N ILE A 111 -12.74 11.95 -5.96
CA ILE A 111 -14.15 11.55 -6.06
C ILE A 111 -14.99 12.57 -6.84
N PRO A 112 -14.94 13.89 -6.53
CA PRO A 112 -15.61 14.90 -7.36
C PRO A 112 -15.17 14.87 -8.83
N SER A 113 -13.89 14.62 -9.11
CA SER A 113 -13.41 14.53 -10.50
C SER A 113 -13.97 13.33 -11.26
N VAL A 114 -14.21 12.20 -10.58
CA VAL A 114 -14.87 11.03 -11.19
C VAL A 114 -16.34 11.36 -11.47
N ILE A 115 -17.03 12.00 -10.52
CA ILE A 115 -18.43 12.43 -10.66
C ILE A 115 -18.56 13.39 -11.84
N ALA A 116 -17.70 14.40 -11.94
CA ALA A 116 -17.71 15.38 -13.04
C ALA A 116 -17.49 14.74 -14.42
N LYS A 117 -16.82 13.58 -14.47
CA LYS A 117 -16.60 12.79 -15.68
C LYS A 117 -17.62 11.66 -15.88
N ASN A 118 -18.71 11.63 -15.11
CA ASN A 118 -19.72 10.57 -15.14
C ASN A 118 -19.13 9.16 -15.02
N GLY A 119 -18.13 8.98 -14.14
CA GLY A 119 -17.43 7.70 -13.95
C GLY A 119 -16.24 7.48 -14.89
N GLY A 120 -15.92 8.42 -15.78
CA GLY A 120 -14.78 8.33 -16.70
C GLY A 120 -13.39 8.53 -16.03
N PRO A 121 -12.30 8.18 -16.73
CA PRO A 121 -10.94 8.25 -16.19
C PRO A 121 -10.50 9.68 -15.88
N THR A 122 -9.79 9.87 -14.77
CA THR A 122 -9.34 11.19 -14.29
C THR A 122 -7.84 11.42 -14.58
N ARG A 123 -7.25 12.50 -14.05
CA ARG A 123 -5.80 12.73 -14.15
C ARG A 123 -4.98 11.86 -13.20
N TRP A 124 -5.64 11.28 -12.21
CA TRP A 124 -5.07 10.34 -11.23
C TRP A 124 -5.20 8.91 -11.73
#